data_AF-A0A6J2XMX1-F1
#
_entry.id   AF-A0A6J2XMX1-F1
#
_cell.length_a   1.000
_cell.length_b   1.000
_cell.length_c   1.000
_cell.angle_alpha   90.00
_cell.angle_beta   90.00
_cell.angle_gamma   90.00
#
_symmetry.space_group_name_H-M   'P 1'
#
loop_
_entity.id
_entity.type
_entity.pdbx_description
1 polymer ?
#
loop_
_entity_poly.entity_id
_entity_poly.type
_entity_poly.pdbx_seq_one_letter_code
_entity_poly.pdbx_strand_id
1 'polypeptide(L)'
;MKRHSCLSQRKPQSMNPPRAAKLNPFIVGDYFQKLNNVLEKYDLKRQPVKIFNMDEKGCRLTLHHQQTVITQKEHAENCTIVTCANALGNAIPPMFLFKGQRIKPTFSDRLPPGSQVRMAPKVSMTTSLFIEWLHHFSNFIQLPVPLIFDGAASHLDISIVDAAEPLGIHLLCLPSNTTHELQPLDKSVSLFRTYWDEELLRYWDKYPDRKMNKERFSEVFTPVWSRWMTMANITHGFRTTGIYPFDKNVIPEHAYGPSVPTQQNHTQNEPEGNDEDSSDSDDRQLTKHVTPLKKNTF
;
A
#
# COMPACT_ATOMS: atom_id res chain seq x y z
N MET A 1 11.88 -17.92 -28.63
CA MET A 1 12.26 -16.51 -28.41
C MET A 1 13.70 -16.13 -28.79
N LYS A 2 14.41 -16.86 -29.66
CA LYS A 2 15.80 -16.50 -30.06
C LYS A 2 15.91 -15.63 -31.32
N ARG A 3 14.81 -15.31 -32.01
CA ARG A 3 14.82 -14.53 -33.28
C ARG A 3 14.21 -13.12 -33.19
N HIS A 4 13.56 -12.76 -32.07
CA HIS A 4 12.96 -11.42 -31.87
C HIS A 4 13.10 -10.99 -30.40
N SER A 5 14.10 -10.17 -30.09
CA SER A 5 14.43 -9.69 -28.73
C SER A 5 13.43 -8.66 -28.16
N CYS A 6 12.51 -8.16 -28.98
CA CYS A 6 11.49 -7.18 -28.61
C CYS A 6 10.21 -7.78 -28.00
N LEU A 7 10.05 -9.11 -28.02
CA LEU A 7 8.87 -9.82 -27.53
C LEU A 7 9.16 -10.47 -26.16
N SER A 8 8.23 -10.37 -25.20
CA SER A 8 8.36 -10.94 -23.86
C SER A 8 7.03 -11.53 -23.41
N GLN A 9 6.99 -12.83 -23.10
CA GLN A 9 5.87 -13.43 -22.37
C GLN A 9 6.02 -13.10 -20.89
N ARG A 10 4.93 -12.70 -20.24
CA ARG A 10 4.86 -12.56 -18.79
C ARG A 10 3.67 -13.36 -18.26
N LYS A 11 3.91 -14.22 -17.28
CA LYS A 11 2.85 -14.80 -16.47
C LYS A 11 2.42 -13.77 -15.41
N PRO A 12 1.13 -13.67 -15.07
CA PRO A 12 0.72 -12.92 -13.88
C PRO A 12 1.40 -13.57 -12.67
N GLN A 13 2.15 -12.78 -11.91
CA GLN A 13 2.65 -13.22 -10.61
C GLN A 13 1.45 -13.27 -9.65
N SER A 14 1.09 -14.47 -9.20
CA SER A 14 0.33 -14.60 -7.95
C SER A 14 1.19 -14.08 -6.79
N MET A 15 0.53 -13.73 -5.68
CA MET A 15 1.18 -13.14 -4.50
C MET A 15 2.53 -13.78 -4.17
N ASN A 16 3.56 -12.95 -3.97
CA ASN A 16 4.86 -13.39 -3.50
C ASN A 16 4.70 -14.14 -2.15
N PRO A 17 5.13 -15.41 -2.03
CA PRO A 17 5.01 -16.23 -0.82
C PRO A 17 5.49 -15.58 0.50
N PRO A 18 6.54 -14.72 0.51
CA PRO A 18 6.97 -14.03 1.73
C PRO A 18 5.96 -13.06 2.35
N ARG A 19 4.91 -12.65 1.61
CA ARG A 19 3.83 -11.80 2.15
C ARG A 19 2.86 -12.58 3.03
N ALA A 20 2.60 -13.84 2.68
CA ALA A 20 1.73 -14.73 3.43
C ALA A 20 2.36 -15.10 4.79
N ALA A 21 3.69 -15.26 4.84
CA ALA A 21 4.43 -15.68 6.03
C ALA A 21 4.54 -14.65 7.17
N LYS A 22 3.99 -13.43 6.99
CA LYS A 22 4.21 -12.29 7.92
C LYS A 22 2.95 -11.71 8.55
N LEU A 23 1.77 -12.26 8.27
CA LEU A 23 0.57 -11.92 9.03
C LEU A 23 0.71 -12.55 10.43
N ASN A 24 1.24 -11.80 11.38
CA ASN A 24 1.48 -12.27 12.75
C ASN A 24 0.32 -11.85 13.66
N PRO A 25 -0.35 -12.77 14.37
CA PRO A 25 -1.47 -12.46 15.27
C PRO A 25 -1.14 -11.39 16.33
N PHE A 26 0.09 -11.37 16.85
CA PHE A 26 0.50 -10.37 17.84
C PHE A 26 0.56 -8.97 17.23
N ILE A 27 1.11 -8.85 16.02
CA ILE A 27 1.21 -7.57 15.31
C ILE A 27 -0.17 -7.05 14.93
N VAL A 28 -1.05 -7.94 14.45
CA VAL A 28 -2.43 -7.59 14.10
C VAL A 28 -3.23 -7.23 15.35
N GLY A 29 -3.05 -7.97 16.45
CA GLY A 29 -3.67 -7.68 17.74
C GLY A 29 -3.26 -6.32 18.30
N ASP A 30 -1.96 -5.99 18.28
CA ASP A 30 -1.44 -4.68 18.68
C ASP A 30 -2.03 -3.54 17.82
N TYR A 31 -2.15 -3.76 16.51
CA TYR A 31 -2.83 -2.81 15.62
C TYR A 31 -4.29 -2.58 16.01
N PHE A 32 -5.08 -3.64 16.20
CA PHE A 32 -6.48 -3.49 16.60
C PHE A 32 -6.63 -2.86 17.99
N GLN A 33 -5.69 -3.12 18.91
CA GLN A 33 -5.65 -2.44 20.20
C GLN A 33 -5.42 -0.94 20.03
N LYS A 34 -4.41 -0.54 19.24
CA LYS A 34 -4.13 0.87 18.93
C LYS A 34 -5.31 1.56 18.25
N LEU A 35 -5.92 0.89 17.26
CA LEU A 35 -7.13 1.37 16.60
C LEU A 35 -8.26 1.57 17.62
N ASN A 36 -8.55 0.58 18.47
CA ASN A 36 -9.60 0.69 19.49
C ASN A 36 -9.36 1.85 20.45
N ASN A 37 -8.12 2.05 20.90
CA ASN A 37 -7.76 3.14 21.79
C ASN A 37 -8.04 4.52 21.15
N VAL A 38 -7.71 4.68 19.87
CA VAL A 38 -8.01 5.91 19.11
C VAL A 38 -9.52 6.09 18.95
N LEU A 39 -10.24 5.03 18.58
CA LEU A 39 -11.69 5.08 18.41
C LEU A 39 -12.43 5.41 19.72
N GLU A 40 -11.96 4.92 20.87
CA GLU A 40 -12.54 5.22 22.19
C GLU A 40 -12.19 6.62 22.67
N LYS A 41 -10.91 7.01 22.56
CA LYS A 41 -10.43 8.32 23.00
C LYS A 41 -11.18 9.48 22.34
N TYR A 42 -11.58 9.32 21.08
CA TYR A 42 -12.26 10.36 20.30
C TYR A 42 -13.75 10.07 20.03
N ASP A 43 -14.33 9.07 20.71
CA ASP A 43 -15.74 8.65 20.55
C ASP A 43 -16.16 8.39 19.08
N LEU A 44 -15.30 7.71 18.32
CA LEU A 44 -15.46 7.51 16.88
C LEU A 44 -16.18 6.21 16.52
N LYS A 45 -16.45 5.33 17.48
CA LYS A 45 -17.14 4.04 17.24
C LYS A 45 -18.50 4.20 16.55
N ARG A 46 -19.16 5.34 16.75
CA ARG A 46 -20.45 5.69 16.11
C ARG A 46 -20.34 6.78 15.03
N GLN A 47 -19.13 7.15 14.63
CA GLN A 47 -18.86 8.21 13.66
C GLN A 47 -18.08 7.69 12.44
N PRO A 48 -18.67 6.80 11.60
CA PRO A 48 -17.98 6.25 10.43
C PRO A 48 -17.53 7.32 9.43
N VAL A 49 -18.21 8.46 9.40
CA VAL A 49 -17.87 9.60 8.54
C VAL A 49 -16.49 10.20 8.87
N LYS A 50 -15.94 9.93 10.07
CA LYS A 50 -14.64 10.42 10.55
C LYS A 50 -13.52 9.40 10.49
N ILE A 51 -13.77 8.15 10.10
CA ILE A 51 -12.73 7.11 10.04
C ILE A 51 -12.28 6.98 8.59
N PHE A 52 -11.07 7.46 8.28
CA PHE A 52 -10.57 7.52 6.92
C PHE A 52 -9.51 6.47 6.66
N ASN A 53 -9.50 5.97 5.43
CA ASN A 53 -8.44 5.13 4.89
C ASN A 53 -7.93 5.70 3.58
N MET A 54 -6.61 5.77 3.43
CA MET A 54 -5.90 6.19 2.23
C MET A 54 -5.04 5.06 1.66
N ASP A 55 -4.96 5.01 0.33
CA ASP A 55 -4.15 4.06 -0.42
C ASP A 55 -3.75 4.61 -1.80
N GLU A 56 -2.59 4.19 -2.30
CA GLU A 56 -2.13 4.50 -3.66
C GLU A 56 -2.37 3.37 -4.65
N LYS A 57 -3.05 3.73 -5.75
CA LYS A 57 -3.27 2.83 -6.88
C LYS A 57 -2.43 3.16 -8.09
N GLY A 58 -1.55 2.24 -8.48
CA GLY A 58 -0.93 2.27 -9.80
C GLY A 58 -1.93 1.95 -10.92
N CYS A 59 -2.06 2.86 -11.88
CA CYS A 59 -2.85 2.73 -13.10
C CYS A 59 -1.91 2.71 -14.32
N ARG A 60 -2.08 1.71 -15.18
CA ARG A 60 -1.40 1.68 -16.49
C ARG A 60 -2.36 2.26 -17.51
N LEU A 61 -1.88 3.12 -18.40
CA LEU A 61 -2.70 3.74 -19.45
C LEU A 61 -3.01 2.78 -20.62
N THR A 62 -2.78 1.48 -20.40
CA THR A 62 -3.06 0.37 -21.31
C THR A 62 -3.99 -0.61 -20.60
N LEU A 63 -4.48 -1.64 -21.31
CA LEU A 63 -5.24 -2.72 -20.68
C LEU A 63 -4.44 -3.40 -19.56
N HIS A 64 -5.10 -3.65 -18.44
CA HIS A 64 -4.61 -4.43 -17.32
C HIS A 64 -4.73 -5.94 -17.59
N HIS A 65 -5.83 -6.37 -18.23
CA HIS A 65 -6.03 -7.74 -18.70
C HIS A 65 -5.86 -7.80 -20.23
N GLN A 66 -4.68 -8.25 -20.66
CA GLN A 66 -4.49 -8.66 -22.05
C GLN A 66 -4.72 -10.15 -22.16
N GLN A 67 -5.58 -10.60 -23.10
CA GLN A 67 -5.46 -11.97 -23.60
C GLN A 67 -4.02 -12.15 -24.10
N THR A 68 -3.43 -13.32 -23.90
CA THR A 68 -2.04 -13.62 -24.24
C THR A 68 -1.82 -13.51 -25.76
N VAL A 69 -1.69 -12.29 -26.27
CA VAL A 69 -1.36 -12.00 -27.66
C VAL A 69 0.06 -11.47 -27.68
N ILE A 70 0.84 -11.96 -28.62
CA ILE A 70 2.23 -11.52 -28.83
C ILE A 70 2.17 -10.07 -29.33
N THR A 71 2.38 -9.11 -28.43
CA THR A 71 2.42 -7.68 -28.76
C THR A 71 3.84 -7.14 -28.64
N GLN A 72 4.16 -6.09 -29.41
CA GLN A 72 5.39 -5.32 -29.22
C GLN A 72 5.40 -4.75 -27.79
N LYS A 73 6.60 -4.65 -27.17
CA LYS A 73 6.78 -3.97 -25.88
C LYS A 73 6.30 -2.51 -25.97
N GLU A 74 5.03 -2.27 -25.67
CA GLU A 74 4.56 -0.92 -25.41
C GLU A 74 5.11 -0.48 -24.05
N HIS A 75 5.86 0.62 -24.02
CA HIS A 75 6.19 1.30 -22.78
C HIS A 75 4.91 1.92 -22.23
N ALA A 76 4.15 1.13 -21.48
CA ALA A 76 2.91 1.58 -20.85
C ALA A 76 3.23 2.78 -19.94
N GLU A 77 2.66 3.94 -20.28
CA GLU A 77 2.65 5.09 -19.41
C GLU A 77 1.85 4.75 -18.15
N ASN A 78 2.36 5.13 -16.99
CA ASN A 78 1.73 4.84 -15.70
C ASN A 78 1.38 6.15 -14.99
N CYS A 79 0.33 6.07 -14.17
CA CYS A 79 -0.08 7.08 -13.21
C CYS A 79 -0.24 6.41 -11.84
N THR A 80 -0.02 7.16 -10.77
CA THR A 80 -0.39 6.74 -9.41
C THR A 80 -1.54 7.60 -8.94
N ILE A 81 -2.58 6.95 -8.45
CA ILE A 81 -3.84 7.56 -8.01
C ILE A 81 -3.88 7.43 -6.50
N VAL A 82 -3.80 8.55 -5.82
CA VAL A 82 -3.89 8.62 -4.36
C VAL A 82 -5.37 8.74 -4.02
N THR A 83 -5.89 7.70 -3.38
CA THR A 83 -7.31 7.56 -3.06
C THR A 83 -7.54 7.56 -1.57
N CYS A 84 -8.67 8.10 -1.14
CA CYS A 84 -9.06 8.09 0.26
C CYS A 84 -10.58 8.03 0.37
N ALA A 85 -11.08 7.33 1.39
CA ALA A 85 -12.50 7.27 1.68
C ALA A 85 -12.74 7.07 3.18
N ASN A 86 -13.94 7.42 3.64
CA ASN A 86 -14.37 7.13 5.01
C ASN A 86 -15.18 5.84 5.10
N ALA A 87 -15.33 5.36 6.34
CA ALA A 87 -16.09 4.16 6.65
C ALA A 87 -17.59 4.26 6.37
N LEU A 88 -18.15 5.48 6.19
CA LEU A 88 -19.53 5.68 5.75
C LEU A 88 -19.70 5.43 4.24
N GLY A 89 -18.60 5.48 3.48
CA GLY A 89 -18.58 5.26 2.04
C GLY A 89 -18.45 6.53 1.20
N ASN A 90 -18.04 7.66 1.79
CA ASN A 90 -17.70 8.87 1.05
C ASN A 90 -16.25 8.81 0.58
N ALA A 91 -16.03 8.98 -0.72
CA ALA A 91 -14.71 9.14 -1.30
C ALA A 91 -14.25 10.60 -1.24
N ILE A 92 -12.97 10.81 -0.92
CA ILE A 92 -12.29 12.10 -1.04
C ILE A 92 -11.81 12.27 -2.49
N PRO A 93 -11.89 13.49 -3.07
CA PRO A 93 -11.35 13.76 -4.39
C PRO A 93 -9.88 13.31 -4.50
N PRO A 94 -9.52 12.53 -5.54
CA PRO A 94 -8.22 11.89 -5.64
C PRO A 94 -7.11 12.88 -6.03
N MET A 95 -5.88 12.53 -5.68
CA MET A 95 -4.68 13.17 -6.24
C MET A 95 -4.03 12.24 -7.28
N PHE A 96 -3.64 12.78 -8.42
CA PHE A 96 -2.96 12.05 -9.49
C PHE A 96 -1.50 12.43 -9.56
N LEU A 97 -0.63 11.42 -9.53
CA LEU A 97 0.80 11.56 -9.76
C LEU A 97 1.12 11.08 -11.17
N PHE A 98 1.44 12.02 -12.05
CA PHE A 98 1.81 11.74 -13.43
C PHE A 98 3.32 11.83 -13.64
N LYS A 99 3.85 10.99 -14.55
CA LYS A 99 5.28 11.06 -14.90
C LYS A 99 5.64 12.38 -15.58
N GLY A 100 6.65 13.08 -15.08
CA GLY A 100 7.23 14.24 -15.76
C GLY A 100 7.62 15.34 -14.79
N GLN A 101 7.84 16.55 -15.33
CA GLN A 101 8.20 17.75 -14.56
C GLN A 101 7.25 18.92 -14.80
N ARG A 102 6.72 19.05 -16.02
CA ARG A 102 5.80 20.14 -16.40
C ARG A 102 4.36 19.67 -16.32
N ILE A 103 3.55 20.36 -15.52
CA ILE A 103 2.11 20.19 -15.49
C ILE A 103 1.47 21.01 -16.61
N LYS A 104 0.48 20.42 -17.30
CA LYS A 104 -0.40 21.16 -18.21
C LYS A 104 -1.77 21.29 -17.55
N PRO A 105 -2.44 22.45 -17.64
CA PRO A 105 -3.81 22.62 -17.12
C PRO A 105 -4.79 21.57 -17.65
N THR A 106 -4.58 21.13 -18.89
CA THR A 106 -5.42 20.10 -19.54
C THR A 106 -5.39 18.74 -18.85
N PHE A 107 -4.39 18.44 -18.01
CA PHE A 107 -4.33 17.17 -17.27
C PHE A 107 -5.38 17.09 -16.16
N SER A 108 -5.92 18.22 -15.71
CA SER A 108 -7.01 18.28 -14.74
C SER A 108 -8.40 18.34 -15.36
N ASP A 109 -8.50 18.51 -16.68
CA ASP A 109 -9.78 18.67 -17.35
C ASP A 109 -10.66 17.44 -17.14
N ARG A 110 -11.90 17.67 -16.69
CA ARG A 110 -12.94 16.62 -16.52
C ARG A 110 -12.60 15.52 -15.52
N LEU A 111 -11.56 15.68 -14.70
CA LEU A 111 -11.34 14.82 -13.53
C LEU A 111 -12.48 14.97 -12.53
N PRO A 112 -12.65 14.02 -11.58
CA PRO A 112 -13.60 14.19 -10.48
C PRO A 112 -13.41 15.55 -9.80
N PRO A 113 -14.48 16.32 -9.52
CA PRO A 113 -14.36 17.64 -8.91
C PRO A 113 -13.53 17.63 -7.64
N GLY A 114 -12.65 18.63 -7.50
CA GLY A 114 -11.70 18.72 -6.40
C GLY A 114 -10.43 17.89 -6.60
N SER A 115 -10.28 17.11 -7.67
CA SER A 115 -9.05 16.35 -7.91
C SER A 115 -7.83 17.24 -8.05
N GLN A 116 -6.68 16.76 -7.58
CA GLN A 116 -5.40 17.45 -7.71
C GLN A 116 -4.46 16.68 -8.62
N VAL A 117 -3.70 17.37 -9.47
CA VAL A 117 -2.70 16.76 -10.34
C VAL A 117 -1.31 17.24 -9.93
N ARG A 118 -0.37 16.30 -9.79
CA ARG A 118 1.04 16.55 -9.52
C ARG A 118 1.94 15.74 -10.43
N MET A 119 3.13 16.28 -10.66
CA MET A 119 4.15 15.63 -11.48
C MET A 119 5.17 14.94 -10.57
N ALA A 120 5.38 13.64 -10.80
CA ALA A 120 6.33 12.83 -10.05
C ALA A 120 7.26 12.11 -11.03
N PRO A 121 8.59 12.35 -11.01
CA PRO A 121 9.53 11.72 -11.96
C PRO A 121 9.47 10.19 -11.99
N LYS A 122 9.24 9.57 -10.82
CA LYS A 122 9.12 8.13 -10.64
C LYS A 122 7.68 7.62 -10.56
N VAL A 123 6.67 8.50 -10.70
CA VAL A 123 5.25 8.14 -10.56
C VAL A 123 4.97 7.45 -9.23
N SER A 124 5.68 7.85 -8.18
CA SER A 124 5.56 7.28 -6.83
C SER A 124 5.38 8.41 -5.85
N MET A 125 4.72 8.13 -4.74
CA MET A 125 4.62 9.06 -3.64
C MET A 125 6.01 9.39 -3.08
N THR A 126 6.20 10.64 -2.68
CA THR A 126 7.35 11.11 -1.92
C THR A 126 6.85 11.76 -0.64
N THR A 127 7.69 11.88 0.39
CA THR A 127 7.34 12.55 1.65
C THR A 127 6.73 13.93 1.42
N SER A 128 7.33 14.74 0.55
CA SER A 128 6.82 16.07 0.20
C SER A 128 5.44 16.06 -0.47
N LEU A 129 5.20 15.10 -1.38
CA LEU A 129 3.89 14.94 -2.03
C LEU A 129 2.84 14.42 -1.05
N PHE A 130 3.23 13.59 -0.09
CA PHE A 130 2.34 13.10 0.96
C PHE A 130 1.92 14.23 1.90
N ILE A 131 2.85 15.10 2.31
CA ILE A 131 2.54 16.31 3.08
C ILE A 131 1.58 17.22 2.31
N GLU A 132 1.85 17.46 1.02
CA GLU A 132 0.93 18.21 0.17
C GLU A 132 -0.46 17.54 0.08
N TRP A 133 -0.49 16.21 0.00
CA TRP A 133 -1.72 15.46 0.00
C TRP A 133 -2.49 15.55 1.34
N LEU A 134 -1.81 15.64 2.49
CA LEU A 134 -2.46 15.88 3.79
C LEU A 134 -3.17 17.23 3.83
N HIS A 135 -2.56 18.28 3.27
CA HIS A 135 -3.21 19.59 3.13
C HIS A 135 -4.37 19.57 2.15
N HIS A 136 -4.27 18.79 1.07
CA HIS A 136 -5.39 18.56 0.16
C HIS A 136 -6.54 17.87 0.87
N PHE A 137 -6.25 16.77 1.57
CA PHE A 137 -7.21 15.97 2.33
C PHE A 137 -7.94 16.80 3.39
N SER A 138 -7.23 17.65 4.14
CA SER A 138 -7.83 18.47 5.21
C SER A 138 -8.88 19.46 4.70
N ASN A 139 -8.86 19.85 3.42
CA ASN A 139 -9.87 20.73 2.83
C ASN A 139 -11.25 20.06 2.66
N PHE A 140 -11.35 18.73 2.73
CA PHE A 140 -12.57 17.99 2.42
C PHE A 140 -13.21 17.33 3.65
N ILE A 141 -12.67 17.56 4.85
CA ILE A 141 -13.09 16.84 6.04
C ILE A 141 -13.32 17.76 7.24
N GLN A 142 -14.05 17.24 8.22
CA GLN A 142 -14.18 17.87 9.53
C GLN A 142 -13.21 17.22 10.51
N LEU A 143 -12.21 17.99 10.93
CA LEU A 143 -11.16 17.59 11.86
C LEU A 143 -11.64 17.65 13.32
N PRO A 144 -10.99 16.92 14.25
CA PRO A 144 -9.90 15.97 14.04
C PRO A 144 -10.39 14.60 13.55
N VAL A 145 -9.51 13.86 12.85
CA VAL A 145 -9.83 12.51 12.35
C VAL A 145 -8.63 11.56 12.44
N PRO A 146 -8.84 10.25 12.63
CA PRO A 146 -7.85 9.24 12.32
C PRO A 146 -7.74 9.02 10.81
N LEU A 147 -6.51 8.99 10.31
CA LEU A 147 -6.18 8.57 8.97
C LEU A 147 -5.42 7.25 9.01
N ILE A 148 -5.99 6.22 8.41
CA ILE A 148 -5.41 4.89 8.28
C ILE A 148 -4.75 4.76 6.91
N PHE A 149 -3.48 4.36 6.86
CA PHE A 149 -2.72 4.27 5.60
C PHE A 149 -1.63 3.20 5.68
N ASP A 150 -1.01 2.84 4.55
CA ASP A 150 0.05 1.84 4.54
C ASP A 150 1.41 2.38 5.02
N GLY A 151 2.26 1.48 5.53
CA GLY A 151 3.60 1.82 6.01
C GLY A 151 4.66 1.90 4.92
N ALA A 152 4.33 2.43 3.72
CA ALA A 152 5.36 2.66 2.71
C ALA A 152 6.44 3.61 3.24
N ALA A 153 7.70 3.41 2.83
CA ALA A 153 8.83 4.21 3.36
C ALA A 153 8.64 5.72 3.18
N SER A 154 7.95 6.15 2.11
CA SER A 154 7.60 7.55 1.86
C SER A 154 6.63 8.15 2.88
N HIS A 155 5.92 7.32 3.64
CA HIS A 155 4.94 7.72 4.66
C HIS A 155 5.53 7.73 6.08
N LEU A 156 6.78 7.28 6.24
CA LEU A 156 7.41 7.06 7.54
C LEU A 156 8.55 8.06 7.76
N ASP A 157 8.20 9.35 7.75
CA ASP A 157 9.11 10.45 8.02
C ASP A 157 8.53 11.36 9.10
N ILE A 158 9.37 11.89 9.99
CA ILE A 158 8.93 12.75 11.10
C ILE A 158 8.24 14.03 10.60
N SER A 159 8.65 14.56 9.45
CA SER A 159 8.03 15.75 8.86
C SER A 159 6.56 15.56 8.50
N ILE A 160 6.11 14.31 8.31
CA ILE A 160 4.70 13.99 8.08
C ILE A 160 3.91 14.12 9.39
N VAL A 161 4.50 13.72 10.51
CA VAL A 161 3.89 13.90 11.84
C VAL A 161 3.77 15.39 12.15
N ASP A 162 4.85 16.15 11.93
CA ASP A 162 4.89 17.60 12.14
C ASP A 162 3.86 18.35 11.28
N ALA A 163 3.57 17.84 10.07
CA ALA A 163 2.56 18.42 9.19
C ALA A 163 1.12 17.99 9.58
N ALA A 164 0.93 16.76 10.03
CA ALA A 164 -0.38 16.19 10.36
C ALA A 164 -0.93 16.69 11.70
N GLU A 165 -0.07 16.90 12.70
CA GLU A 165 -0.46 17.35 14.04
C GLU A 165 -1.22 18.69 14.06
N PRO A 166 -0.72 19.79 13.45
CA PRO A 166 -1.46 21.06 13.42
C PRO A 166 -2.75 20.99 12.58
N LEU A 167 -2.85 20.01 11.69
CA LEU A 167 -4.08 19.72 10.95
C LEU A 167 -5.07 18.87 11.76
N GLY A 168 -4.73 18.39 12.96
CA GLY A 168 -5.61 17.49 13.73
C GLY A 168 -5.82 16.13 13.06
N ILE A 169 -4.84 15.67 12.26
CA ILE A 169 -4.87 14.37 11.60
C ILE A 169 -4.08 13.37 12.45
N HIS A 170 -4.77 12.37 13.00
CA HIS A 170 -4.14 11.30 13.77
C HIS A 170 -3.74 10.16 12.84
N LEU A 171 -2.43 10.06 12.60
CA LEU A 171 -1.86 9.05 11.72
C LEU A 171 -1.87 7.66 12.36
N LEU A 172 -2.51 6.69 11.71
CA LEU A 172 -2.48 5.28 12.10
C LEU A 172 -1.97 4.41 10.94
N CYS A 173 -0.72 3.98 11.05
CA CYS A 173 -0.10 3.12 10.05
C CYS A 173 -0.60 1.68 10.17
N LEU A 174 -0.98 1.08 9.05
CA LEU A 174 -1.23 -0.35 8.96
C LEU A 174 0.08 -1.14 9.19
N PRO A 175 0.03 -2.32 9.82
CA PRO A 175 1.24 -3.10 10.01
C PRO A 175 1.86 -3.55 8.69
N SER A 176 3.19 -3.60 8.64
CA SER A 176 3.93 -4.02 7.46
C SER A 176 3.48 -5.38 6.93
N ASN A 177 3.34 -5.49 5.60
CA ASN A 177 2.91 -6.69 4.88
C ASN A 177 1.49 -7.20 5.19
N THR A 178 0.65 -6.42 5.87
CA THR A 178 -0.74 -6.81 6.19
C THR A 178 -1.78 -6.21 5.26
N THR A 179 -1.37 -5.41 4.26
CA THR A 179 -2.24 -4.69 3.33
C THR A 179 -3.32 -5.58 2.71
N HIS A 180 -2.97 -6.80 2.31
CA HIS A 180 -3.90 -7.78 1.73
C HIS A 180 -5.08 -8.16 2.64
N GLU A 181 -4.94 -7.99 3.96
CA GLU A 181 -6.02 -8.22 4.93
C GLU A 181 -6.59 -6.95 5.56
N LEU A 182 -5.75 -5.95 5.82
CA LEU A 182 -6.11 -4.79 6.64
C LEU A 182 -6.29 -3.49 5.86
N GLN A 183 -6.07 -3.45 4.54
CA GLN A 183 -6.25 -2.23 3.72
C GLN A 183 -7.62 -2.21 3.02
N PRO A 184 -8.59 -1.40 3.49
CA PRO A 184 -9.93 -1.33 2.93
C PRO A 184 -9.98 -1.10 1.42
N LEU A 185 -9.18 -0.15 0.93
CA LEU A 185 -9.19 0.22 -0.48
C LEU A 185 -8.57 -0.87 -1.38
N ASP A 186 -7.64 -1.67 -0.85
CA ASP A 186 -7.07 -2.83 -1.55
C ASP A 186 -8.07 -3.98 -1.70
N LYS A 187 -9.01 -4.15 -0.76
CA LYS A 187 -10.11 -5.13 -0.90
C LYS A 187 -11.05 -4.78 -2.07
N SER A 188 -11.04 -3.53 -2.56
CA SER A 188 -11.81 -3.08 -3.72
C SER A 188 -11.02 -3.06 -5.06
N VAL A 189 -9.72 -3.41 -5.03
CA VAL A 189 -8.81 -3.22 -6.17
C VAL A 189 -9.12 -4.06 -7.40
N SER A 190 -9.71 -5.24 -7.23
CA SER A 190 -10.09 -6.10 -8.35
C SER A 190 -11.10 -5.43 -9.28
N LEU A 191 -11.96 -4.56 -8.73
CA LEU A 191 -12.98 -3.83 -9.48
C LEU A 191 -12.37 -2.72 -10.34
N PHE A 192 -11.39 -1.98 -9.81
CA PHE A 192 -10.74 -0.88 -10.54
C PHE A 192 -10.20 -1.32 -11.90
N ARG A 193 -9.41 -2.40 -11.93
CA ARG A 193 -8.76 -2.88 -13.15
C ARG A 193 -9.79 -3.30 -14.20
N THR A 194 -10.86 -3.95 -13.74
CA THR A 194 -11.96 -4.41 -14.60
C THR A 194 -12.68 -3.21 -15.23
N TYR A 195 -13.07 -2.23 -14.42
CA TYR A 195 -13.73 -1.02 -14.92
C TYR A 195 -12.83 -0.19 -15.83
N TRP A 196 -11.55 -0.09 -15.51
CA TRP A 196 -10.58 0.58 -16.38
C TRP A 196 -10.52 -0.07 -17.76
N ASP A 197 -10.37 -1.39 -17.83
CA ASP A 197 -10.28 -2.10 -19.10
C ASP A 197 -11.56 -1.93 -19.93
N GLU A 198 -12.73 -2.03 -19.30
CA GLU A 198 -14.03 -1.81 -19.97
C GLU A 198 -14.16 -0.39 -20.55
N GLU A 199 -13.88 0.65 -19.75
CA GLU A 199 -14.01 2.03 -20.21
C GLU A 199 -12.93 2.40 -21.23
N LEU A 200 -11.72 1.82 -21.12
CA LEU A 200 -10.66 2.00 -22.10
C LEU A 200 -11.02 1.37 -23.46
N LEU A 201 -11.62 0.18 -23.45
CA LEU A 201 -12.14 -0.46 -24.67
C LEU A 201 -13.25 0.37 -25.32
N ARG A 202 -14.20 0.89 -24.53
CA ARG A 202 -15.25 1.80 -25.04
C ARG A 202 -14.68 3.08 -25.63
N TYR A 203 -13.65 3.64 -25.00
CA TYR A 203 -12.96 4.82 -25.52
C TYR A 203 -12.32 4.55 -26.88
N TRP A 204 -11.66 3.39 -27.05
CA TRP A 204 -11.06 3.01 -28.33
C TRP A 204 -12.07 2.61 -29.41
N ASP A 205 -13.20 2.02 -29.04
CA ASP A 205 -14.30 1.77 -29.99
C ASP A 205 -14.82 3.09 -30.60
N LYS A 206 -14.96 4.12 -29.75
CA LYS A 206 -15.37 5.45 -30.18
C LYS A 206 -14.27 6.21 -30.95
N TYR A 207 -13.01 5.99 -30.60
CA TYR A 207 -11.86 6.71 -31.15
C TYR A 207 -10.70 5.76 -31.52
N PRO A 208 -10.85 4.97 -32.60
CA PRO A 208 -9.92 3.87 -32.92
C PRO A 208 -8.49 4.34 -33.18
N ASP A 209 -8.31 5.54 -33.75
CA ASP A 209 -6.98 6.07 -34.08
C ASP A 209 -6.31 6.82 -32.92
N ARG A 210 -6.97 6.92 -31.76
CA ARG A 210 -6.48 7.72 -30.63
C ARG A 210 -5.81 6.87 -29.56
N LYS A 211 -4.49 7.01 -29.45
CA LYS A 211 -3.75 6.47 -28.30
C LYS A 211 -4.16 7.15 -26.98
N MET A 212 -4.16 6.36 -25.92
CA MET A 212 -4.35 6.85 -24.55
C MET A 212 -3.09 7.59 -24.08
N ASN A 213 -3.28 8.71 -23.38
CA ASN A 213 -2.22 9.54 -22.79
C ASN A 213 -2.78 10.38 -21.63
N LYS A 214 -1.93 11.15 -20.94
CA LYS A 214 -2.35 12.00 -19.80
C LYS A 214 -3.45 13.01 -20.10
N GLU A 215 -3.49 13.59 -21.30
CA GLU A 215 -4.49 14.61 -21.67
C GLU A 215 -5.89 13.99 -21.84
N ARG A 216 -5.96 12.70 -22.14
CA ARG A 216 -7.20 11.95 -22.35
C ARG A 216 -7.54 11.03 -21.18
N PHE A 217 -6.67 10.96 -20.17
CA PHE A 217 -6.81 10.06 -19.04
C PHE A 217 -8.16 10.24 -18.34
N SER A 218 -8.61 11.48 -18.17
CA SER A 218 -9.88 11.81 -17.52
C SER A 218 -11.11 11.31 -18.29
N GLU A 219 -11.03 11.19 -19.62
CA GLU A 219 -12.14 10.67 -20.44
C GLU A 219 -12.48 9.21 -20.08
N VAL A 220 -11.49 8.44 -19.62
CA VAL A 220 -11.67 7.06 -19.17
C VAL A 220 -11.79 6.99 -17.65
N PHE A 221 -10.95 7.72 -16.92
CA PHE A 221 -10.91 7.61 -15.47
C PHE A 221 -12.18 8.10 -14.78
N THR A 222 -12.79 9.19 -15.25
CA THR A 222 -13.96 9.78 -14.56
C THR A 222 -15.17 8.83 -14.54
N PRO A 223 -15.52 8.15 -15.64
CA PRO A 223 -16.48 7.04 -15.62
C PRO A 223 -16.07 5.89 -14.67
N VAL A 224 -14.79 5.49 -14.68
CA VAL A 224 -14.26 4.44 -13.79
C VAL A 224 -14.43 4.81 -12.33
N TRP A 225 -14.08 6.05 -11.94
CA TRP A 225 -14.17 6.55 -10.58
C TRP A 225 -15.60 6.41 -10.03
N SER A 226 -16.60 6.76 -10.83
CA SER A 226 -18.01 6.70 -10.45
C SER A 226 -18.51 5.28 -10.18
N ARG A 227 -17.88 4.27 -10.82
CA ARG A 227 -18.20 2.84 -10.64
C ARG A 227 -17.36 2.20 -9.54
N TRP A 228 -16.12 2.64 -9.39
CA TRP A 228 -15.16 2.09 -8.44
C TRP A 228 -15.42 2.59 -7.01
N MET A 229 -15.50 3.91 -6.83
CA MET A 229 -15.58 4.56 -5.52
C MET A 229 -17.03 4.76 -5.05
N THR A 230 -17.83 3.70 -5.18
CA THR A 230 -19.21 3.70 -4.68
C THR A 230 -19.25 3.44 -3.19
N MET A 231 -20.29 3.95 -2.51
CA MET A 231 -20.55 3.70 -1.09
C MET A 231 -20.54 2.19 -0.77
N ALA A 232 -21.12 1.36 -1.64
CA ALA A 232 -21.17 -0.08 -1.46
C ALA A 232 -19.77 -0.72 -1.47
N ASN A 233 -18.92 -0.36 -2.44
CA ASN A 233 -17.57 -0.90 -2.54
C ASN A 233 -16.69 -0.46 -1.36
N ILE A 234 -16.78 0.81 -0.98
CA ILE A 234 -15.99 1.37 0.13
C ILE A 234 -16.39 0.73 1.45
N THR A 235 -17.69 0.76 1.79
CA THR A 235 -18.19 0.18 3.05
C THR A 235 -17.95 -1.33 3.13
N HIS A 236 -17.96 -2.04 1.99
CA HIS A 236 -17.55 -3.44 1.95
C HIS A 236 -16.08 -3.62 2.35
N GLY A 237 -15.17 -2.81 1.78
CA GLY A 237 -13.75 -2.81 2.16
C GLY A 237 -13.56 -2.65 3.66
N PHE A 238 -14.11 -1.59 4.26
CA PHE A 238 -14.02 -1.35 5.71
C PHE A 238 -14.57 -2.48 6.58
N ARG A 239 -15.66 -3.12 6.14
CA ARG A 239 -16.26 -4.25 6.85
C ARG A 239 -15.38 -5.48 6.81
N THR A 240 -14.79 -5.79 5.65
CA THR A 240 -13.93 -6.97 5.48
C THR A 240 -12.61 -6.87 6.23
N THR A 241 -12.15 -5.65 6.54
CA THR A 241 -10.93 -5.43 7.33
C THR A 241 -11.21 -5.28 8.82
N GLY A 242 -12.48 -5.24 9.25
CA GLY A 242 -12.85 -5.08 10.66
C GLY A 242 -12.49 -3.72 11.25
N ILE A 243 -12.12 -2.75 10.40
CA ILE A 243 -11.92 -1.37 10.83
C ILE A 243 -13.27 -0.74 11.18
N TYR A 244 -14.28 -0.98 10.33
CA TYR A 244 -15.64 -0.50 10.58
C TYR A 244 -16.73 -1.42 9.99
N PRO A 245 -17.68 -1.93 10.80
CA PRO A 245 -17.69 -1.88 12.27
C PRO A 245 -16.41 -2.49 12.86
N PHE A 246 -16.00 -1.98 14.03
CA PHE A 246 -14.78 -2.48 14.68
C PHE A 246 -14.95 -3.96 15.07
N ASP A 247 -14.13 -4.82 14.47
CA ASP A 247 -14.07 -6.25 14.76
C ASP A 247 -12.63 -6.77 14.63
N LYS A 248 -11.98 -6.98 15.77
CA LYS A 248 -10.61 -7.51 15.82
C LYS A 248 -10.50 -8.98 15.40
N ASN A 249 -11.62 -9.71 15.33
CA ASN A 249 -11.65 -11.14 15.02
C ASN A 249 -12.07 -11.41 13.56
N VAL A 250 -12.21 -10.37 12.73
CA VAL A 250 -12.65 -10.50 11.33
C VAL A 250 -11.68 -11.33 10.48
N ILE A 251 -10.38 -11.30 10.82
CA ILE A 251 -9.35 -12.05 10.10
C ILE A 251 -9.39 -13.48 10.60
N PRO A 252 -9.70 -14.46 9.74
CA PRO A 252 -9.86 -15.84 10.17
C PRO A 252 -8.51 -16.47 10.51
N GLU A 253 -8.51 -17.41 11.45
CA GLU A 253 -7.28 -18.03 11.97
C GLU A 253 -6.39 -18.65 10.89
N HIS A 254 -7.00 -19.22 9.85
CA HIS A 254 -6.27 -19.80 8.71
C HIS A 254 -5.47 -18.77 7.89
N ALA A 255 -5.85 -17.48 7.90
CA ALA A 255 -5.08 -16.43 7.23
C ALA A 255 -3.70 -16.23 7.86
N TYR A 256 -3.54 -16.56 9.14
CA TYR A 256 -2.27 -16.55 9.86
C TYR A 256 -1.42 -17.82 9.64
N GLY A 257 -2.00 -18.87 9.04
CA GLY A 257 -1.36 -20.17 8.83
C GLY A 257 0.08 -20.16 8.26
N PRO A 258 0.44 -19.28 7.31
CA PRO A 258 1.80 -19.24 6.78
C PRO A 258 2.83 -18.60 7.74
N SER A 259 2.40 -17.96 8.84
CA SER A 259 3.28 -17.33 9.84
C SER A 259 3.67 -18.25 11.01
N VAL A 260 2.98 -19.38 11.17
CA VAL A 260 3.16 -20.36 12.26
C VAL A 260 4.61 -20.91 12.35
N PRO A 261 5.36 -21.15 11.26
CA PRO A 261 6.74 -21.63 11.36
C PRO A 261 7.76 -20.60 11.90
N THR A 262 7.38 -19.32 12.01
CA THR A 262 8.29 -18.22 12.41
C THR A 262 8.14 -17.83 13.88
N GLN A 263 7.29 -18.53 14.63
CA GLN A 263 7.24 -18.40 16.09
C GLN A 263 8.52 -19.02 16.69
N GLN A 264 9.59 -18.23 16.81
CA GLN A 264 10.73 -18.63 17.63
C GLN A 264 10.31 -18.48 19.10
N ASN A 265 10.20 -19.62 19.79
CA ASN A 265 10.01 -19.68 21.23
C ASN A 265 11.20 -18.99 21.91
N HIS A 266 10.98 -17.81 22.47
CA HIS A 266 11.88 -17.25 23.49
C HIS A 266 11.61 -17.99 24.81
N THR A 267 12.15 -19.20 24.94
CA THR A 267 12.33 -19.82 26.26
C THR A 267 13.68 -19.34 26.79
N GLN A 268 13.64 -18.48 27.81
CA GLN A 268 14.78 -18.20 28.67
C GLN A 268 15.09 -19.48 29.44
N ASN A 269 16.25 -20.09 29.18
CA ASN A 269 16.82 -21.09 30.09
C ASN A 269 18.02 -20.43 30.77
N GLU A 270 17.84 -20.06 32.03
CA GLU A 270 18.98 -19.92 32.96
C GLU A 270 19.52 -21.33 33.29
N PRO A 271 20.83 -21.53 33.40
CA PRO A 271 21.37 -22.74 34.01
C PRO A 271 21.66 -22.50 35.49
N GLU A 272 20.89 -23.17 36.35
CA GLU A 272 21.29 -23.51 37.71
C GLU A 272 22.44 -24.53 37.69
N GLY A 273 23.34 -24.44 38.68
CA GLY A 273 24.63 -25.13 38.71
C GLY A 273 24.68 -26.46 39.49
N ASN A 274 25.94 -26.82 39.77
CA ASN A 274 26.51 -27.93 40.56
C ASN A 274 26.70 -29.26 39.80
N ASP A 275 27.96 -29.64 39.48
CA ASP A 275 28.99 -30.34 40.30
C ASP A 275 28.89 -31.84 39.96
N GLU A 276 29.90 -32.67 39.73
CA GLU A 276 31.36 -32.68 39.79
C GLU A 276 31.80 -33.93 38.97
N ASP A 277 33.07 -33.97 38.57
CA ASP A 277 34.00 -35.12 38.76
C ASP A 277 34.87 -35.61 37.56
N SER A 278 36.18 -35.50 37.85
CA SER A 278 37.47 -36.06 37.41
C SER A 278 37.76 -36.85 36.10
N SER A 279 38.94 -36.48 35.53
CA SER A 279 39.98 -37.26 34.79
C SER A 279 39.61 -37.98 33.48
N ASP A 280 40.40 -38.00 32.41
CA ASP A 280 41.86 -38.19 32.29
C ASP A 280 42.36 -37.67 30.92
N SER A 281 43.68 -37.46 30.87
CA SER A 281 44.60 -37.11 29.77
C SER A 281 44.32 -37.67 28.36
N ASP A 282 44.64 -36.92 27.29
CA ASP A 282 45.90 -37.11 26.55
C ASP A 282 46.10 -36.10 25.38
N ASP A 283 47.36 -35.92 25.06
CA ASP A 283 48.05 -34.89 24.28
C ASP A 283 47.85 -34.99 22.74
N ARG A 284 47.80 -33.84 22.03
CA ARG A 284 48.51 -33.62 20.74
C ARG A 284 48.30 -32.22 20.15
N GLN A 285 49.42 -31.52 20.06
CA GLN A 285 49.69 -30.25 19.41
C GLN A 285 49.28 -30.18 17.92
N LEU A 286 48.82 -28.99 17.49
CA LEU A 286 49.20 -28.42 16.19
C LEU A 286 49.11 -26.89 16.21
N THR A 287 50.26 -26.27 16.08
CA THR A 287 50.51 -24.84 15.95
C THR A 287 50.14 -24.34 14.54
N LYS A 288 49.63 -23.11 14.41
CA LYS A 288 50.28 -21.99 13.68
C LYS A 288 49.38 -20.76 13.47
N HIS A 289 49.98 -19.63 13.86
CA HIS A 289 49.95 -18.29 13.25
C HIS A 289 48.67 -17.44 13.21
N VAL A 290 48.68 -16.47 14.14
CA VAL A 290 48.02 -15.15 14.07
C VAL A 290 48.82 -14.21 13.18
N THR A 291 48.16 -13.41 12.34
CA THR A 291 48.69 -12.15 11.79
C THR A 291 47.60 -11.08 11.84
N PRO A 292 47.84 -9.85 12.36
CA PRO A 292 46.82 -8.80 12.44
C PRO A 292 46.81 -7.84 11.24
N LEU A 293 45.63 -7.30 10.97
CA LEU A 293 45.26 -6.31 9.96
C LEU A 293 46.04 -4.99 10.12
N LYS A 294 46.62 -4.50 9.01
CA LYS A 294 47.14 -3.12 8.88
C LYS A 294 46.08 -2.18 8.30
N LYS A 295 45.95 -1.03 8.95
CA LYS A 295 45.36 0.22 8.47
C LYS A 295 45.96 0.65 7.13
N ASN A 296 45.17 1.32 6.29
CA ASN A 296 45.68 2.34 5.37
C ASN A 296 44.64 3.46 5.22
N THR A 297 45.03 4.65 5.65
CA THR A 297 44.63 5.96 5.13
C THR A 297 45.53 6.29 3.94
N PHE A 298 44.96 6.76 2.83
CA PHE A 298 45.07 8.14 2.32
C PHE A 298 43.93 8.35 1.32
#